data_AF-A0A0M4DEC8-F1
#
_entry.id   AF-A0A0M4DEC8-F1
#
_cell.length_a   1.000
_cell.length_b   1.000
_cell.length_c   1.000
_cell.angle_alpha   90.00
_cell.angle_beta   90.00
_cell.angle_gamma   90.00
#
_symmetry.space_group_name_H-M   'P 1'
#
loop_
_entity.id
_entity.type
_entity.pdbx_description
1 polymer ?
#
loop_
_entity_poly.entity_id
_entity_poly.type
_entity_poly.pdbx_seq_one_letter_code
_entity_poly.pdbx_strand_id
1 'polypeptide(L)'
;MRVKINFSLAGSVLAIAACASSQTVSAQEGSQTDSDATTQAPEDRPSAQVTEGQTEAGIVVTANRREELLNDVATAVSAFTAEDRTIRGILSTQDVAKFTPGVSISDNPNRVNIRGVGRVTNALGSDPGVANYVDGFYTSESDVIGSSEFLTERVEVLRGPQGTLYGRNSIGGAANIISKRPTDEFQVEGRAFINDYMRYGGAASISGPISDALRFKVAAIGAKQKGGYIENISGPDQYSDEIYTIEGQLELDITPNLTAWTRVQHTRYDQQPQIPTVISSFANVPYFGGLVANPQFGLTNPSQGDPFVVSYDCPSSEHSAQLAA
;
A
#
# COMPACT_ATOMS: atom_id res chain seq x y z
N MET A 1 25.55 -12.93 15.66
CA MET A 1 25.49 -11.52 15.21
C MET A 1 25.92 -11.45 13.74
N ARG A 2 24.98 -11.55 12.81
CA ARG A 2 25.22 -11.37 11.38
C ARG A 2 24.51 -10.08 10.96
N VAL A 3 25.26 -9.00 10.82
CA VAL A 3 24.76 -7.74 10.27
C VAL A 3 24.86 -7.85 8.76
N LYS A 4 23.74 -8.00 8.05
CA LYS A 4 23.70 -7.91 6.58
C LYS A 4 23.44 -6.45 6.21
N ILE A 5 24.45 -5.76 5.69
CA ILE A 5 24.32 -4.42 5.11
C ILE A 5 24.28 -4.61 3.60
N ASN A 6 23.11 -4.41 2.99
CA ASN A 6 22.96 -4.39 1.54
C ASN A 6 22.84 -2.94 1.08
N PHE A 7 23.84 -2.44 0.36
CA PHE A 7 23.73 -1.20 -0.41
C PHE A 7 23.16 -1.54 -1.79
N SER A 8 21.99 -0.99 -2.12
CA SER A 8 21.47 -0.97 -3.49
C SER A 8 21.47 0.46 -3.99
N LEU A 9 22.31 0.75 -4.99
CA LEU A 9 22.34 2.01 -5.70
C LEU A 9 21.73 1.76 -7.09
N ALA A 10 20.44 2.04 -7.27
CA ALA A 10 19.78 1.86 -8.55
C ALA A 10 20.01 3.11 -9.44
N GLY A 11 21.16 3.14 -10.13
CA GLY A 11 21.39 4.07 -11.24
C GLY A 11 20.77 3.52 -12.51
N SER A 12 19.72 4.17 -13.02
CA SER A 12 19.08 3.78 -14.29
C SER A 12 19.90 4.31 -15.48
N VAL A 13 20.66 3.44 -16.14
CA VAL A 13 21.23 3.71 -17.46
C VAL A 13 20.39 2.97 -18.51
N LEU A 14 19.74 3.77 -19.36
CA LEU A 14 18.98 3.33 -20.51
C LEU A 14 19.92 2.71 -21.56
N ALA A 15 19.86 1.39 -21.73
CA ALA A 15 20.54 0.70 -22.82
C ALA A 15 19.49 0.13 -23.79
N ILE A 16 19.44 0.72 -24.99
CA ILE A 16 18.67 0.26 -26.14
C ILE A 16 19.40 -0.97 -26.70
N ALA A 17 18.77 -2.15 -26.62
CA ALA A 17 19.22 -3.34 -27.32
C ALA A 17 18.04 -3.94 -28.10
N ALA A 18 18.06 -3.71 -29.42
CA ALA A 18 17.22 -4.39 -30.38
C ALA A 18 17.76 -5.81 -30.58
N CYS A 19 16.91 -6.83 -30.42
CA CYS A 19 17.16 -8.16 -30.96
C CYS A 19 15.87 -8.78 -31.48
N ALA A 20 15.99 -9.30 -32.70
CA ALA A 20 14.93 -9.73 -33.58
C ALA A 20 14.27 -11.06 -33.17
N SER A 21 13.01 -11.17 -33.55
CA SER A 21 12.14 -12.34 -33.47
C SER A 21 12.56 -13.48 -34.41
N SER A 22 12.55 -14.71 -33.90
CA SER A 22 12.34 -15.92 -34.69
C SER A 22 11.57 -16.94 -33.85
N GLN A 23 10.28 -17.11 -34.14
CA GLN A 23 9.48 -18.22 -33.64
C GLN A 23 9.73 -19.45 -34.49
N THR A 24 9.98 -20.59 -33.85
CA THR A 24 9.76 -21.91 -34.44
C THR A 24 8.86 -22.69 -33.50
N VAL A 25 7.63 -22.90 -33.98
CA VAL A 25 6.66 -23.86 -33.44
C VAL A 25 7.05 -25.24 -33.96
N SER A 26 7.19 -26.22 -33.07
CA SER A 26 7.04 -27.63 -33.44
C SER A 26 6.08 -28.30 -32.46
N ALA A 27 4.95 -28.75 -32.99
CA ALA A 27 4.06 -29.69 -32.33
C ALA A 27 4.73 -31.07 -32.25
N GLN A 28 4.51 -31.80 -31.16
CA GLN A 28 4.73 -33.23 -31.14
C GLN A 28 3.59 -33.92 -30.38
N GLU A 29 2.89 -34.78 -31.12
CA GLU A 29 1.88 -35.72 -30.66
C GLU A 29 2.50 -36.83 -29.80
N GLY A 30 1.73 -37.28 -28.81
CA GLY A 30 1.43 -38.70 -28.56
C GLY A 30 2.52 -39.61 -28.01
N SER A 31 2.36 -39.98 -26.74
CA SER A 31 2.54 -41.37 -26.27
C SER A 31 1.95 -41.53 -24.87
N GLN A 32 0.78 -42.17 -24.80
CA GLN A 32 0.23 -42.74 -23.58
C GLN A 32 1.09 -43.92 -23.13
N THR A 33 1.37 -43.99 -21.84
CA THR A 33 1.65 -45.26 -21.16
C THR A 33 0.83 -45.28 -19.87
N ASP A 34 -0.20 -46.13 -19.88
CA ASP A 34 -0.88 -46.62 -18.68
C ASP A 34 0.11 -47.28 -17.73
N SER A 35 0.01 -46.97 -16.43
CA SER A 35 0.30 -47.92 -15.35
C SER A 35 -0.26 -47.42 -14.02
N ASP A 36 -1.26 -48.17 -13.55
CA ASP A 36 -1.63 -48.46 -12.17
C ASP A 36 -2.01 -47.33 -11.20
N ALA A 37 -3.33 -47.20 -11.07
CA ALA A 37 -3.99 -46.69 -9.88
C ALA A 37 -3.75 -47.61 -8.68
N THR A 38 -3.02 -47.13 -7.67
CA THR A 38 -3.15 -47.60 -6.29
C THR A 38 -3.67 -46.45 -5.44
N THR A 39 -4.91 -46.61 -4.96
CA THR A 39 -5.55 -45.77 -3.95
C THR A 39 -4.78 -45.84 -2.64
N GLN A 40 -4.21 -44.72 -2.20
CA GLN A 40 -3.76 -44.52 -0.81
C GLN A 40 -4.54 -43.37 -0.20
N ALA A 41 -5.11 -43.63 0.99
CA ALA A 41 -5.81 -42.67 1.82
C ALA A 41 -4.86 -41.54 2.28
N PRO A 42 -5.38 -40.34 2.63
CA PRO A 42 -4.52 -39.23 2.98
C PRO A 42 -3.92 -39.44 4.38
N GLU A 43 -2.63 -39.75 4.43
CA GLU A 43 -1.83 -39.66 5.65
C GLU A 43 -1.60 -38.19 6.03
N ASP A 44 -1.80 -37.95 7.32
CA ASP A 44 -1.62 -36.71 8.07
C ASP A 44 -0.21 -36.13 7.84
N ARG A 45 -0.12 -34.98 7.17
CA ARG A 45 1.18 -34.31 6.95
C ARG A 45 1.52 -33.48 8.19
N PRO A 46 2.73 -33.62 8.76
CA PRO A 46 3.13 -32.80 9.90
C PRO A 46 3.16 -31.33 9.50
N SER A 47 2.59 -30.48 10.35
CA SER A 47 2.71 -29.03 10.31
C SER A 47 4.19 -28.62 10.23
N ALA A 48 4.59 -28.06 9.09
CA ALA A 48 5.94 -27.58 8.87
C ALA A 48 6.23 -26.38 9.79
N GLN A 49 7.22 -26.53 10.66
CA GLN A 49 7.83 -25.40 11.34
C GLN A 49 8.64 -24.60 10.32
N VAL A 50 8.33 -23.31 10.19
CA VAL A 50 8.95 -22.40 9.22
C VAL A 50 10.22 -21.80 9.84
N THR A 51 11.37 -22.20 9.32
CA THR A 51 12.65 -21.50 9.51
C THR A 51 12.83 -20.52 8.36
N GLU A 52 13.05 -19.23 8.68
CA GLU A 52 13.37 -18.18 7.71
C GLU A 52 14.68 -18.47 6.97
N GLY A 53 14.62 -18.59 5.64
CA GLY A 53 15.82 -18.63 4.81
C GLY A 53 15.66 -19.24 3.43
N GLN A 54 15.37 -18.39 2.45
CA GLN A 54 15.75 -18.49 1.03
C GLN A 54 15.01 -19.48 0.11
N THR A 55 14.28 -18.89 -0.84
CA THR A 55 14.21 -19.18 -2.29
C THR A 55 13.80 -20.57 -2.81
N GLU A 56 13.62 -21.58 -1.96
CA GLU A 56 12.91 -22.83 -2.32
C GLU A 56 11.61 -23.01 -1.52
N ALA A 57 11.41 -22.24 -0.46
CA ALA A 57 10.12 -22.13 0.23
C ALA A 57 9.20 -21.22 -0.61
N GLY A 58 8.14 -21.79 -1.19
CA GLY A 58 7.13 -21.03 -1.92
C GLY A 58 6.47 -19.95 -1.06
N ILE A 59 5.84 -18.96 -1.70
CA ILE A 59 5.16 -17.87 -1.01
C ILE A 59 3.97 -18.43 -0.23
N VAL A 60 3.95 -18.26 1.09
CA VAL A 60 2.81 -18.62 1.95
C VAL A 60 1.81 -17.48 1.96
N VAL A 61 0.53 -17.82 1.80
CA VAL A 61 -0.58 -16.87 1.85
C VAL A 61 -1.68 -17.31 2.80
N THR A 62 -2.54 -16.38 3.19
CA THR A 62 -3.72 -16.62 4.03
C THR A 62 -5.02 -16.39 3.26
N ALA A 63 -4.98 -16.56 1.94
CA ALA A 63 -6.10 -16.31 1.04
C ALA A 63 -7.39 -17.03 1.48
N ASN A 64 -7.30 -18.28 1.93
CA ASN A 64 -8.43 -19.05 2.43
C ASN A 64 -8.59 -19.03 3.96
N ARG A 65 -8.12 -17.97 4.64
CA ARG A 65 -8.10 -17.84 6.12
C ARG A 65 -7.27 -18.92 6.84
N ARG A 66 -6.42 -19.61 6.10
CA ARG A 66 -5.42 -20.57 6.60
C ARG A 66 -4.13 -20.36 5.83
N GLU A 67 -3.00 -20.66 6.45
CA GLU A 67 -1.71 -20.60 5.78
C GLU A 67 -1.57 -21.77 4.79
N GLU A 68 -1.30 -21.43 3.53
CA GLU A 68 -1.07 -22.39 2.45
C GLU A 68 -0.11 -21.79 1.41
N LEU A 69 0.57 -22.65 0.65
CA LEU A 69 1.45 -22.19 -0.42
C LEU A 69 0.62 -21.58 -1.55
N LEU A 70 1.10 -20.48 -2.14
CA LEU A 70 0.42 -19.77 -3.22
C LEU A 70 0.05 -20.69 -4.40
N ASN A 71 0.89 -21.67 -4.71
CA ASN A 71 0.65 -22.64 -5.79
C ASN A 71 -0.48 -23.63 -5.49
N ASP A 72 -0.84 -23.81 -4.22
CA ASP A 72 -1.91 -24.72 -3.76
C ASP A 72 -3.26 -24.00 -3.63
N VAL A 73 -3.29 -22.67 -3.78
CA VAL A 73 -4.50 -21.85 -3.67
C VAL A 73 -5.34 -21.99 -4.93
N ALA A 74 -6.56 -22.51 -4.80
CA ALA A 74 -7.50 -22.66 -5.92
C ALA A 74 -8.11 -21.34 -6.43
N THR A 75 -7.85 -20.22 -5.74
CA THR A 75 -8.32 -18.87 -6.08
C THR A 75 -7.23 -18.10 -6.82
N ALA A 76 -7.62 -17.20 -7.75
CA ALA A 76 -6.67 -16.32 -8.42
C ALA A 76 -6.09 -15.27 -7.44
N VAL A 77 -4.91 -15.54 -6.89
CA VAL A 77 -4.22 -14.67 -5.94
C VAL A 77 -2.95 -14.09 -6.54
N SER A 78 -2.67 -12.83 -6.21
CA SER A 78 -1.36 -12.21 -6.42
C SER A 78 -0.82 -11.79 -5.06
N ALA A 79 0.35 -12.29 -4.68
CA ALA A 79 0.96 -12.00 -3.39
C ALA A 79 2.30 -11.28 -3.59
N PHE A 80 2.57 -10.30 -2.73
CA PHE A 80 3.78 -9.48 -2.76
C PHE A 80 4.37 -9.43 -1.35
N THR A 81 5.48 -10.14 -1.14
CA THR A 81 6.23 -10.12 0.13
C THR A 81 6.98 -8.79 0.30
N ALA A 82 7.42 -8.48 1.52
CA ALA A 82 8.22 -7.30 1.80
C ALA A 82 9.50 -7.24 0.93
N GLU A 83 10.13 -8.39 0.71
CA GLU A 83 11.31 -8.53 -0.16
C GLU A 83 10.96 -8.30 -1.63
N ASP A 84 9.89 -8.95 -2.13
CA ASP A 84 9.42 -8.75 -3.51
C ASP A 84 9.10 -7.28 -3.78
N ARG A 85 8.42 -6.62 -2.82
CA ARG A 85 8.07 -5.21 -2.92
C ARG A 85 9.31 -4.32 -2.93
N THR A 86 10.33 -4.64 -2.14
CA THR A 86 11.61 -3.95 -2.16
C THR A 86 12.30 -4.10 -3.52
N ILE A 87 12.41 -5.33 -4.04
CA ILE A 87 13.13 -5.62 -5.28
C ILE A 87 12.42 -4.97 -6.48
N ARG A 88 11.08 -4.98 -6.51
CA ARG A 88 10.28 -4.45 -7.61
C ARG A 88 9.94 -2.96 -7.48
N GLY A 89 10.27 -2.33 -6.34
CA GLY A 89 9.91 -0.94 -6.08
C GLY A 89 8.40 -0.69 -5.90
N ILE A 90 7.69 -1.64 -5.29
CA ILE A 90 6.25 -1.51 -5.00
C ILE A 90 6.06 -0.74 -3.70
N LEU A 91 5.95 0.58 -3.82
CA LEU A 91 5.93 1.52 -2.69
C LEU A 91 4.56 2.12 -2.40
N SER A 92 3.63 2.05 -3.36
CA SER A 92 2.28 2.60 -3.25
C SER A 92 1.21 1.57 -3.56
N THR A 93 -0.04 1.90 -3.20
CA THR A 93 -1.22 1.12 -3.58
C THR A 93 -1.30 0.96 -5.11
N GLN A 94 -1.01 2.01 -5.87
CA GLN A 94 -0.97 2.03 -7.34
C GLN A 94 0.02 1.02 -7.90
N ASP A 95 1.19 0.91 -7.29
CA ASP A 95 2.23 0.01 -7.77
C ASP A 95 1.78 -1.45 -7.66
N VAL A 96 1.02 -1.81 -6.61
CA VAL A 96 0.42 -3.15 -6.49
C VAL A 96 -0.47 -3.45 -7.70
N ALA A 97 -1.27 -2.49 -8.17
CA ALA A 97 -2.11 -2.66 -9.34
C ALA A 97 -1.30 -2.91 -10.63
N LYS A 98 -0.14 -2.23 -10.80
CA LYS A 98 0.74 -2.40 -11.97
C LYS A 98 1.24 -3.84 -12.12
N PHE A 99 1.38 -4.56 -11.01
CA PHE A 99 1.83 -5.96 -10.98
C PHE A 99 0.71 -6.97 -10.75
N THR A 100 -0.55 -6.53 -10.70
CA THR A 100 -1.70 -7.41 -10.44
C THR A 100 -2.69 -7.40 -11.62
N PRO A 101 -2.76 -8.47 -12.42
CA PRO A 101 -3.59 -8.47 -13.62
C PRO A 101 -5.08 -8.34 -13.30
N GLY A 102 -5.78 -7.47 -14.03
CA GLY A 102 -7.21 -7.23 -13.84
C GLY A 102 -7.56 -6.36 -12.64
N VAL A 103 -6.57 -5.71 -12.03
CA VAL A 103 -6.75 -4.73 -10.96
C VAL A 103 -6.38 -3.35 -11.49
N SER A 104 -7.21 -2.36 -11.18
CA SER A 104 -6.93 -0.95 -11.44
C SER A 104 -7.24 -0.12 -10.21
N ILE A 105 -6.38 0.87 -9.94
CA ILE A 105 -6.53 1.76 -8.80
C ILE A 105 -6.39 3.19 -9.30
N SER A 106 -7.37 4.04 -8.99
CA SER A 106 -7.34 5.46 -9.35
C SER A 106 -6.67 6.28 -8.25
N ASP A 107 -5.72 7.15 -8.58
CA ASP A 107 -4.89 7.88 -7.60
C ASP A 107 -5.66 8.80 -6.65
N ASN A 108 -6.74 9.42 -7.12
CA ASN A 108 -7.57 10.26 -6.26
C ASN A 108 -9.04 9.90 -6.49
N PRO A 109 -9.72 9.25 -5.54
CA PRO A 109 -9.35 8.98 -4.14
C PRO A 109 -9.00 7.49 -3.84
N ASN A 110 -7.95 6.92 -4.44
CA ASN A 110 -7.50 5.52 -4.22
C ASN A 110 -8.59 4.45 -4.37
N ARG A 111 -9.33 4.47 -5.50
CA ARG A 111 -10.43 3.50 -5.73
C ARG A 111 -9.93 2.22 -6.37
N VAL A 112 -10.02 1.13 -5.65
CA VAL A 112 -9.68 -0.21 -6.14
C VAL A 112 -10.83 -0.78 -6.96
N ASN A 113 -10.52 -1.27 -8.14
CA ASN A 113 -11.40 -2.05 -8.99
C ASN A 113 -10.72 -3.35 -9.39
N ILE A 114 -11.44 -4.46 -9.29
CA ILE A 114 -10.98 -5.77 -9.74
C ILE A 114 -11.99 -6.29 -10.76
N ARG A 115 -11.53 -6.55 -11.99
CA ARG A 115 -12.37 -6.98 -13.13
C ARG A 115 -13.57 -6.05 -13.36
N GLY A 116 -13.36 -4.73 -13.17
CA GLY A 116 -14.40 -3.69 -13.34
C GLY A 116 -15.34 -3.51 -12.15
N VAL A 117 -15.19 -4.29 -11.08
CA VAL A 117 -15.98 -4.17 -9.85
C VAL A 117 -15.16 -3.45 -8.78
N GLY A 118 -15.68 -2.36 -8.23
CA GLY A 118 -14.98 -1.56 -7.22
C GLY A 118 -15.90 -0.56 -6.55
N ARG A 119 -15.39 0.64 -6.27
CA ARG A 119 -16.13 1.69 -5.57
C ARG A 119 -16.63 2.79 -6.51
N VAL A 120 -17.94 3.01 -6.54
CA VAL A 120 -18.58 4.01 -7.42
C VAL A 120 -18.53 5.42 -6.81
N THR A 121 -18.55 5.54 -5.47
CA THR A 121 -18.47 6.83 -4.77
C THR A 121 -17.85 6.68 -3.37
N ASN A 122 -17.26 7.76 -2.85
CA ASN A 122 -16.75 7.84 -1.48
C ASN A 122 -17.78 8.44 -0.49
N ALA A 123 -19.02 8.63 -0.94
CA ALA A 123 -20.09 9.10 -0.06
C ALA A 123 -20.27 8.14 1.13
N LEU A 124 -20.53 8.70 2.30
CA LEU A 124 -20.86 7.92 3.50
C LEU A 124 -22.05 7.01 3.21
N GLY A 125 -21.94 5.74 3.58
CA GLY A 125 -22.94 4.71 3.26
C GLY A 125 -22.73 3.99 1.92
N SER A 126 -21.73 4.37 1.11
CA SER A 126 -21.33 3.59 -0.06
C SER A 126 -20.25 2.57 0.31
N ASP A 127 -20.60 1.30 0.20
CA ASP A 127 -19.68 0.19 0.36
C ASP A 127 -18.79 0.00 -0.88
N PRO A 128 -17.50 -0.34 -0.72
CA PRO A 128 -16.63 -0.71 -1.84
C PRO A 128 -16.97 -2.12 -2.36
N GLY A 129 -16.76 -2.37 -3.66
CA GLY A 129 -16.89 -3.70 -4.25
C GLY A 129 -15.69 -4.62 -4.03
N VAL A 130 -14.60 -4.09 -3.45
CA VAL A 130 -13.38 -4.80 -3.08
C VAL A 130 -13.15 -4.57 -1.59
N ALA A 131 -12.97 -5.64 -0.83
CA ALA A 131 -12.79 -5.53 0.61
C ALA A 131 -11.31 -5.52 0.97
N ASN A 132 -10.89 -4.58 1.81
CA ASN A 132 -9.52 -4.53 2.31
C ASN A 132 -9.50 -5.04 3.74
N TYR A 133 -8.46 -5.80 4.07
CA TYR A 133 -8.27 -6.42 5.37
C TYR A 133 -6.86 -6.18 5.86
N VAL A 134 -6.72 -5.71 7.09
CA VAL A 134 -5.42 -5.62 7.77
C VAL A 134 -5.46 -6.60 8.92
N ASP A 135 -4.60 -7.62 8.89
CA ASP A 135 -4.54 -8.68 9.90
C ASP A 135 -5.90 -9.36 10.17
N GLY A 136 -6.75 -9.44 9.14
CA GLY A 136 -8.08 -10.04 9.22
C GLY A 136 -9.20 -9.08 9.63
N PHE A 137 -8.90 -7.83 9.98
CA PHE A 137 -9.89 -6.78 10.26
C PHE A 137 -10.26 -6.01 8.99
N TYR A 138 -11.56 -5.89 8.73
CA TYR A 138 -12.05 -5.14 7.57
C TYR A 138 -11.77 -3.64 7.70
N THR A 139 -11.38 -3.03 6.59
CA THR A 139 -11.36 -1.58 6.41
C THR A 139 -11.88 -1.21 5.02
N SER A 140 -12.57 -0.07 4.92
CA SER A 140 -12.95 0.52 3.64
C SER A 140 -11.83 1.36 3.02
N GLU A 141 -10.76 1.60 3.77
CA GLU A 141 -9.61 2.38 3.33
C GLU A 141 -8.78 1.54 2.36
N SER A 142 -8.38 2.13 1.23
CA SER A 142 -7.60 1.44 0.20
C SER A 142 -6.11 1.75 0.28
N ASP A 143 -5.75 2.82 1.00
CA ASP A 143 -4.36 3.23 1.22
C ASP A 143 -3.56 2.19 2.00
N VAL A 144 -4.24 1.34 2.78
CA VAL A 144 -3.60 0.25 3.52
C VAL A 144 -2.91 -0.76 2.61
N ILE A 145 -3.34 -0.93 1.35
CA ILE A 145 -2.70 -1.83 0.38
C ILE A 145 -1.24 -1.40 0.12
N GLY A 146 -0.99 -0.09 0.13
CA GLY A 146 0.33 0.51 -0.05
C GLY A 146 1.12 0.68 1.24
N SER A 147 0.66 0.12 2.37
CA SER A 147 1.37 0.22 3.66
C SER A 147 2.83 -0.21 3.51
N SER A 148 3.77 0.48 4.15
CA SER A 148 5.19 0.22 3.92
C SER A 148 5.58 -1.24 4.18
N GLU A 149 6.47 -1.76 3.35
CA GLU A 149 7.17 -3.03 3.46
C GLU A 149 7.96 -3.21 4.77
N PHE A 150 8.21 -2.12 5.52
CA PHE A 150 8.78 -2.17 6.86
C PHE A 150 7.78 -2.62 7.94
N LEU A 151 6.50 -2.34 7.75
CA LEU A 151 5.41 -2.74 8.65
C LEU A 151 4.65 -3.97 8.13
N THR A 152 4.75 -4.23 6.83
CA THR A 152 3.94 -5.22 6.11
C THR A 152 4.80 -6.37 5.66
N GLU A 153 4.45 -7.59 6.08
CA GLU A 153 5.11 -8.82 5.66
C GLU A 153 4.73 -9.17 4.22
N ARG A 154 3.44 -9.08 3.90
CA ARG A 154 2.94 -9.31 2.54
C ARG A 154 1.59 -8.65 2.28
N VAL A 155 1.32 -8.41 1.01
CA VAL A 155 0.02 -7.99 0.48
C VAL A 155 -0.48 -9.09 -0.45
N GLU A 156 -1.70 -9.58 -0.23
CA GLU A 156 -2.35 -10.61 -1.04
C GLU A 156 -3.59 -10.01 -1.70
N VAL A 157 -3.70 -10.08 -3.02
CA VAL A 157 -4.85 -9.60 -3.77
C VAL A 157 -5.57 -10.79 -4.38
N LEU A 158 -6.76 -11.09 -3.84
CA LEU A 158 -7.66 -12.12 -4.31
C LEU A 158 -8.57 -11.53 -5.38
N ARG A 159 -8.54 -12.12 -6.58
CA ARG A 159 -9.25 -11.60 -7.75
C ARG A 159 -10.49 -12.43 -8.08
N GLY A 160 -11.65 -11.80 -7.97
CA GLY A 160 -12.96 -12.42 -8.16
C GLY A 160 -13.72 -12.58 -6.86
N PRO A 161 -15.01 -12.98 -6.91
CA PRO A 161 -15.90 -12.97 -5.75
C PRO A 161 -15.36 -13.75 -4.55
N GLN A 162 -15.31 -13.10 -3.38
CA GLN A 162 -14.79 -13.63 -2.11
C GLN A 162 -15.84 -13.62 -0.98
N GLY A 163 -17.14 -13.64 -1.32
CA GLY A 163 -18.23 -13.44 -0.35
C GLY A 163 -18.30 -14.46 0.80
N THR A 164 -17.81 -15.68 0.59
CA THR A 164 -17.88 -16.75 1.60
C THR A 164 -16.93 -16.53 2.78
N LEU A 165 -15.67 -16.13 2.52
CA LEU A 165 -14.63 -15.97 3.55
C LEU A 165 -14.38 -14.52 3.96
N TYR A 166 -14.79 -13.57 3.11
CA TYR A 166 -14.56 -12.13 3.31
C TYR A 166 -15.87 -11.33 3.37
N GLY A 167 -17.02 -12.00 3.29
CA GLY A 167 -18.31 -11.39 3.59
C GLY A 167 -18.78 -10.37 2.56
N ARG A 168 -19.65 -9.46 3.02
CA ARG A 168 -20.17 -8.37 2.19
C ARG A 168 -19.02 -7.44 1.78
N ASN A 169 -19.11 -6.85 0.59
CA ASN A 169 -18.12 -5.93 0.00
C ASN A 169 -16.93 -6.59 -0.72
N SER A 170 -16.98 -7.90 -0.96
CA SER A 170 -15.92 -8.63 -1.69
C SER A 170 -16.38 -9.22 -3.04
N ILE A 171 -17.23 -8.49 -3.78
CA ILE A 171 -17.79 -8.96 -5.06
C ILE A 171 -16.70 -9.00 -6.15
N GLY A 172 -15.89 -7.95 -6.23
CA GLY A 172 -14.73 -7.89 -7.13
C GLY A 172 -13.54 -8.69 -6.61
N GLY A 173 -13.42 -8.80 -5.28
CA GLY A 173 -12.38 -9.54 -4.60
C GLY A 173 -12.03 -8.96 -3.25
N ALA A 174 -10.84 -9.29 -2.76
CA ALA A 174 -10.34 -8.82 -1.48
C ALA A 174 -8.83 -8.56 -1.54
N ALA A 175 -8.35 -7.63 -0.73
CA ALA A 175 -6.93 -7.42 -0.47
C ALA A 175 -6.65 -7.69 1.02
N ASN A 176 -5.72 -8.60 1.31
CA ASN A 176 -5.19 -8.84 2.65
C ASN A 176 -3.83 -8.18 2.79
N ILE A 177 -3.67 -7.47 3.89
CA ILE A 177 -2.43 -6.84 4.30
C ILE A 177 -2.04 -7.53 5.60
N ILE A 178 -0.91 -8.21 5.58
CA ILE A 178 -0.41 -8.98 6.72
C ILE A 178 0.76 -8.21 7.31
N SER A 179 0.64 -7.76 8.56
CA SER A 179 1.70 -7.03 9.25
C SER A 179 2.87 -7.96 9.62
N LYS A 180 4.09 -7.39 9.61
CA LYS A 180 5.27 -8.05 10.18
C LYS A 180 5.07 -8.21 11.68
N ARG A 181 5.32 -9.40 12.21
CA ARG A 181 5.24 -9.69 13.65
C ARG A 181 6.59 -9.48 14.35
N PRO A 182 6.62 -9.45 15.69
CA PRO A 182 7.86 -9.56 16.45
C PRO A 182 8.62 -10.84 16.10
N THR A 183 9.94 -10.76 16.08
CA THR A 183 10.85 -11.85 15.66
C THR A 183 11.37 -12.62 16.87
N ASP A 184 11.65 -13.91 16.69
CA ASP A 184 12.28 -14.76 17.71
C ASP A 184 13.77 -14.44 17.90
N GLU A 185 14.42 -13.86 16.88
CA GLU A 185 15.79 -13.37 16.96
C GLU A 185 15.85 -11.85 16.96
N PHE A 186 16.89 -11.30 17.58
CA PHE A 186 17.14 -9.87 17.55
C PHE A 186 17.48 -9.39 16.13
N GLN A 187 16.66 -8.49 15.60
CA GLN A 187 16.77 -7.94 14.25
C GLN A 187 16.66 -6.40 14.29
N VAL A 188 17.49 -5.75 13.48
CA VAL A 188 17.42 -4.31 13.20
C VAL A 188 17.41 -4.12 11.70
N GLU A 189 16.48 -3.32 11.22
CA GLU A 189 16.34 -2.95 9.80
C GLU A 189 16.31 -1.41 9.70
N GLY A 190 16.93 -0.86 8.65
CA GLY A 190 16.93 0.57 8.40
C GLY A 190 17.09 0.90 6.93
N ARG A 191 16.41 1.95 6.47
CA ARG A 191 16.50 2.48 5.11
C ARG A 191 16.36 4.00 5.14
N ALA A 192 17.09 4.65 4.24
CA ALA A 192 16.94 6.07 3.96
C ALA A 192 16.94 6.26 2.44
N PHE A 193 16.27 7.30 1.95
CA PHE A 193 16.21 7.61 0.53
C PHE A 193 16.12 9.12 0.28
N ILE A 194 16.57 9.50 -0.91
CA ILE A 194 16.38 10.82 -1.52
C ILE A 194 15.96 10.55 -2.97
N ASN A 195 14.91 11.21 -3.42
CA ASN A 195 14.29 11.05 -4.74
C ASN A 195 14.06 12.43 -5.37
N ASP A 196 13.50 12.42 -6.57
CA ASP A 196 13.06 13.62 -7.28
C ASP A 196 12.06 14.46 -6.44
N TYR A 197 11.89 15.72 -6.85
CA TYR A 197 10.93 16.65 -6.22
C TYR A 197 11.20 16.93 -4.74
N MET A 198 12.48 16.86 -4.35
CA MET A 198 12.91 17.03 -2.96
C MET A 198 12.20 16.06 -2.00
N ARG A 199 11.88 14.85 -2.47
CA ARG A 199 11.32 13.80 -1.63
C ARG A 199 12.43 13.05 -0.92
N TYR A 200 12.40 13.00 0.40
CA TYR A 200 13.36 12.25 1.20
C TYR A 200 12.66 11.62 2.40
N GLY A 201 13.27 10.58 2.95
CA GLY A 201 12.68 9.86 4.06
C GLY A 201 13.49 8.67 4.49
N GLY A 202 12.91 7.89 5.38
CA GLY A 202 13.50 6.67 5.88
C GLY A 202 12.55 5.87 6.75
N ALA A 203 13.00 4.67 7.06
CA ALA A 203 12.32 3.73 7.92
C ALA A 203 13.37 3.04 8.79
N ALA A 204 13.00 2.73 10.02
CA ALA A 204 13.79 1.90 10.91
C ALA A 204 12.87 1.00 11.73
N SER A 205 13.32 -0.21 11.99
CA SER A 205 12.66 -1.10 12.94
C SER A 205 13.65 -1.91 13.74
N ILE A 206 13.28 -2.20 14.97
CA ILE A 206 13.96 -3.10 15.89
C ILE A 206 12.96 -4.13 16.38
N SER A 207 13.36 -5.39 16.42
CA SER A 207 12.51 -6.51 16.76
C SER A 207 13.32 -7.60 17.46
N GLY A 208 12.69 -8.38 18.32
CA GLY A 208 13.35 -9.52 18.95
C GLY A 208 12.67 -9.97 20.25
N PRO A 209 13.27 -10.97 20.93
CA PRO A 209 12.79 -11.45 22.21
C PRO A 209 13.21 -10.49 23.35
N ILE A 210 12.28 -10.22 24.26
CA ILE A 210 12.55 -9.67 25.60
C ILE A 210 12.85 -10.82 26.56
N SER A 211 12.14 -11.94 26.41
CA SER A 211 12.32 -13.20 27.13
C SER A 211 11.91 -14.38 26.24
N ASP A 212 12.01 -15.61 26.74
CA ASP A 212 11.60 -16.83 26.03
C ASP A 212 10.11 -16.83 25.61
N ALA A 213 9.27 -16.02 26.26
CA ALA A 213 7.83 -15.97 26.01
C ALA A 213 7.33 -14.61 25.52
N LEU A 214 8.16 -13.56 25.53
CA LEU A 214 7.75 -12.20 25.18
C LEU A 214 8.64 -11.64 24.10
N ARG A 215 8.04 -11.25 22.98
CA ARG A 215 8.70 -10.58 21.85
C ARG A 215 8.17 -9.18 21.66
N PHE A 216 8.99 -8.32 21.07
CA PHE A 216 8.61 -6.95 20.75
C PHE A 216 9.03 -6.56 19.33
N LYS A 217 8.33 -5.56 18.79
CA LYS A 217 8.76 -4.85 17.59
C LYS A 217 8.43 -3.37 17.76
N VAL A 218 9.35 -2.51 17.40
CA VAL A 218 9.14 -1.06 17.29
C VAL A 218 9.62 -0.62 15.92
N ALA A 219 8.79 0.15 15.22
CA ALA A 219 9.12 0.68 13.91
C ALA A 219 8.73 2.16 13.81
N ALA A 220 9.53 2.92 13.07
CA ALA A 220 9.26 4.30 12.73
C ALA A 220 9.57 4.55 11.26
N ILE A 221 8.66 5.25 10.57
CA ILE A 221 8.75 5.53 9.14
C ILE A 221 8.36 6.98 8.93
N GLY A 222 9.15 7.70 8.14
CA GLY A 222 8.88 9.09 7.82
C GLY A 222 9.29 9.42 6.39
N ALA A 223 8.47 10.21 5.71
CA ALA A 223 8.82 10.77 4.41
C ALA A 223 8.28 12.20 4.30
N LYS A 224 9.05 13.04 3.62
CA LYS A 224 8.68 14.42 3.32
C LYS A 224 8.97 14.74 1.87
N GLN A 225 8.09 15.48 1.23
CA GLN A 225 8.23 16.01 -0.12
C GLN A 225 7.84 17.49 -0.13
N LYS A 226 8.59 18.30 -0.88
CA LYS A 226 8.37 19.77 -0.99
C LYS A 226 8.22 20.28 -2.42
N GLY A 227 8.32 19.42 -3.43
CA GLY A 227 8.14 19.78 -4.83
C GLY A 227 7.19 18.81 -5.54
N GLY A 228 6.82 19.12 -6.77
CA GLY A 228 6.00 18.24 -7.60
C GLY A 228 6.24 18.44 -9.09
N TYR A 229 5.47 17.71 -9.90
CA TYR A 229 5.53 17.80 -11.37
C TYR A 229 4.98 19.12 -11.93
N ILE A 230 4.21 19.86 -11.13
CA ILE A 230 3.52 21.09 -11.53
C ILE A 230 4.14 22.24 -10.77
N GLU A 231 4.57 23.26 -11.51
CA GLU A 231 5.07 24.52 -10.98
C GLU A 231 3.93 25.56 -10.94
N ASN A 232 3.84 26.27 -9.83
CA ASN A 232 2.96 27.40 -9.64
C ASN A 232 3.57 28.63 -10.30
N ILE A 233 2.99 29.06 -11.43
CA ILE A 233 3.43 30.29 -12.10
C ILE A 233 3.02 31.58 -11.38
N SER A 234 2.12 31.50 -10.39
CA SER A 234 1.57 32.65 -9.66
C SER A 234 2.24 32.89 -8.30
N GLY A 235 3.25 32.09 -7.93
CA GLY A 235 3.93 32.19 -6.64
C GLY A 235 4.75 30.93 -6.31
N PRO A 236 5.25 30.79 -5.08
CA PRO A 236 5.96 29.57 -4.69
C PRO A 236 5.05 28.34 -4.78
N ASP A 237 5.65 27.20 -5.08
CA ASP A 237 4.98 25.91 -4.98
C ASP A 237 4.55 25.65 -3.54
N GLN A 238 3.28 25.31 -3.39
CA GLN A 238 2.69 25.00 -2.09
C GLN A 238 2.57 23.50 -1.82
N TYR A 239 2.95 22.65 -2.79
CA TYR A 239 2.86 21.21 -2.58
C TYR A 239 3.85 20.78 -1.51
N SER A 240 3.31 20.30 -0.40
CA SER A 240 4.07 19.64 0.65
C SER A 240 3.30 18.41 1.10
N ASP A 241 4.03 17.33 1.28
CA ASP A 241 3.49 16.06 1.75
C ASP A 241 4.44 15.54 2.84
N GLU A 242 3.93 15.35 4.05
CA GLU A 242 4.68 14.81 5.17
C GLU A 242 3.88 13.72 5.85
N ILE A 243 4.47 12.52 5.90
CA ILE A 243 3.90 11.38 6.59
C ILE A 243 4.90 10.87 7.61
N TYR A 244 4.40 10.59 8.82
CA TYR A 244 5.16 9.91 9.85
C TYR A 244 4.30 8.83 10.51
N THR A 245 4.85 7.64 10.67
CA THR A 245 4.21 6.51 11.35
C THR A 245 5.14 5.96 12.40
N ILE A 246 4.61 5.72 13.60
CA ILE A 246 5.25 4.93 14.64
C ILE A 246 4.36 3.74 14.98
N GLU A 247 4.96 2.57 15.12
CA GLU A 247 4.29 1.34 15.49
C GLU A 247 5.04 0.62 16.60
N GLY A 248 4.29 0.13 17.59
CA GLY A 248 4.78 -0.75 18.65
C GLY A 248 3.96 -2.02 18.68
N GLN A 249 4.63 -3.16 18.85
CA GLN A 249 4.01 -4.47 18.98
C GLN A 249 4.60 -5.24 20.15
N LEU A 250 3.75 -6.02 20.80
CA LEU A 250 4.12 -7.02 21.79
C LEU A 250 3.42 -8.33 21.46
N GLU A 251 4.16 -9.43 21.54
CA GLU A 251 3.63 -10.78 21.39
C GLU A 251 4.05 -11.62 22.58
N LEU A 252 3.07 -12.20 23.28
CA LEU A 252 3.24 -12.95 24.53
C LEU A 252 2.68 -14.36 24.37
N ASP A 253 3.54 -15.35 24.53
CA ASP A 253 3.14 -16.76 24.63
C ASP A 253 2.72 -17.04 26.07
N ILE A 254 1.41 -16.99 26.33
CA ILE A 254 0.81 -17.23 27.65
C ILE A 254 0.94 -18.71 28.02
N THR A 255 0.72 -19.58 27.03
CA THR A 255 0.94 -21.04 27.11
C THR A 255 1.48 -21.53 25.76
N PRO A 256 1.96 -22.78 25.63
CA PRO A 256 2.42 -23.31 24.35
C PRO A 256 1.39 -23.25 23.20
N ASN A 257 0.09 -23.12 23.52
CA ASN A 257 -1.00 -23.08 22.53
C ASN A 257 -1.81 -21.76 22.58
N LEU A 258 -1.35 -20.76 23.34
CA LEU A 258 -2.06 -19.49 23.50
C LEU A 258 -1.08 -18.33 23.41
N THR A 259 -1.18 -17.57 22.32
CA THR A 259 -0.40 -16.36 22.08
C THR A 259 -1.32 -15.15 22.08
N ALA A 260 -0.93 -14.11 22.81
CA ALA A 260 -1.58 -12.81 22.78
C ALA A 260 -0.69 -11.83 22.01
N TRP A 261 -1.25 -11.21 20.96
CA TRP A 261 -0.56 -10.21 20.15
C TRP A 261 -1.28 -8.87 20.25
N THR A 262 -0.52 -7.81 20.50
CA THR A 262 -1.01 -6.44 20.58
C THR A 262 -0.17 -5.54 19.70
N ARG A 263 -0.84 -4.69 18.91
CA ARG A 263 -0.22 -3.71 18.02
C ARG A 263 -0.87 -2.35 18.21
N VAL A 264 -0.04 -1.32 18.34
CA VAL A 264 -0.47 0.07 18.43
C VAL A 264 0.30 0.86 17.37
N GLN A 265 -0.43 1.54 16.51
CA GLN A 265 0.12 2.35 15.43
C GLN A 265 -0.45 3.77 15.52
N HIS A 266 0.42 4.75 15.34
CA HIS A 266 0.04 6.14 15.18
C HIS A 266 0.65 6.67 13.89
N THR A 267 -0.20 7.18 13.00
CA THR A 267 0.21 7.82 11.75
C THR A 267 -0.29 9.26 11.74
N ARG A 268 0.62 10.19 11.46
CA ARG A 268 0.30 11.58 11.16
C ARG A 268 0.57 11.82 9.68
N TYR A 269 -0.40 12.45 9.04
CA TYR A 269 -0.33 12.85 7.65
C TYR A 269 -0.62 14.35 7.58
N ASP A 270 0.30 15.12 7.01
CA ASP A 270 0.17 16.56 6.79
C ASP A 270 0.41 16.82 5.30
N GLN A 271 -0.65 17.24 4.62
CA GLN A 271 -0.62 17.45 3.18
C GLN A 271 -1.14 18.85 2.88
N GLN A 272 -0.33 19.60 2.14
CA GLN A 272 -0.77 20.80 1.45
C GLN A 272 -1.10 20.40 0.00
N PRO A 273 -2.40 20.30 -0.34
CA PRO A 273 -2.79 19.90 -1.67
C PRO A 273 -2.31 20.93 -2.68
N GLN A 274 -1.99 20.47 -3.88
CA GLN A 274 -1.92 21.39 -5.01
C GLN A 274 -3.32 21.97 -5.21
N ILE A 275 -3.46 23.29 -5.07
CA ILE A 275 -4.58 23.99 -5.69
C ILE A 275 -4.17 24.12 -7.16
N PRO A 276 -4.83 23.41 -8.10
CA PRO A 276 -4.48 23.52 -9.51
C PRO A 276 -4.92 24.90 -10.01
N THR A 277 -4.07 25.91 -9.87
CA THR A 277 -4.17 27.13 -10.67
C THR A 277 -3.36 26.91 -11.95
N VAL A 278 -3.82 25.97 -12.77
CA VAL A 278 -3.23 25.72 -14.08
C VAL A 278 -3.73 26.80 -15.03
N ILE A 279 -2.86 27.75 -15.38
CA ILE A 279 -3.09 28.60 -16.56
C ILE A 279 -2.42 27.89 -17.73
N SER A 280 -3.16 27.01 -18.41
CA SER A 280 -2.76 26.51 -19.74
C SER A 280 -3.63 27.19 -20.79
N SER A 281 -3.13 27.29 -22.02
CA SER A 281 -3.90 27.78 -23.17
C SER A 281 -5.13 26.94 -23.52
N PHE A 282 -5.34 25.82 -22.82
CA PHE A 282 -6.51 24.95 -22.91
C PHE A 282 -7.27 24.79 -21.57
N ALA A 283 -6.86 25.49 -20.52
CA ALA A 283 -7.51 25.44 -19.20
C ALA A 283 -8.58 26.53 -19.10
N ASN A 284 -9.84 26.17 -19.34
CA ASN A 284 -10.96 27.11 -19.31
C ASN A 284 -11.62 27.29 -17.93
N VAL A 285 -11.01 26.79 -16.84
CA VAL A 285 -11.55 27.02 -15.49
C VAL A 285 -10.42 27.22 -14.49
N PRO A 286 -10.07 28.47 -14.12
CA PRO A 286 -9.32 28.69 -12.88
C PRO A 286 -10.21 28.25 -11.72
N TYR A 287 -9.74 27.29 -10.93
CA TYR A 287 -10.42 26.85 -9.71
C TYR A 287 -10.22 27.90 -8.62
N PHE A 288 -10.94 29.02 -8.72
CA PHE A 288 -11.17 29.86 -7.54
C PHE A 288 -12.16 29.12 -6.63
N GLY A 289 -11.91 29.22 -5.32
CA GLY A 289 -12.56 28.47 -4.24
C GLY A 289 -14.06 28.30 -4.42
N GLY A 290 -14.56 27.15 -3.99
CA GLY A 290 -15.89 26.63 -4.27
C GLY A 290 -17.01 27.67 -4.19
N LEU A 291 -18.03 27.44 -5.02
CA LEU A 291 -19.16 28.33 -5.18
C LEU A 291 -19.80 28.67 -3.82
N VAL A 292 -19.94 29.97 -3.52
CA VAL A 292 -20.62 30.43 -2.30
C VAL A 292 -22.08 30.71 -2.65
N ALA A 293 -23.01 30.28 -1.79
CA ALA A 293 -24.44 30.45 -2.01
C ALA A 293 -24.83 31.93 -1.87
N ASN A 294 -25.23 32.56 -2.98
CA ASN A 294 -25.81 33.89 -3.02
C ASN A 294 -27.36 33.80 -3.07
N PRO A 295 -28.10 34.41 -2.13
CA PRO A 295 -29.55 34.29 -2.06
C PRO A 295 -30.30 34.90 -3.26
N GLN A 296 -29.64 35.76 -4.05
CA GLN A 296 -30.24 36.48 -5.17
C GLN A 296 -29.87 35.89 -6.54
N PHE A 297 -28.70 35.22 -6.65
CA PHE A 297 -28.16 34.75 -7.93
C PHE A 297 -27.67 33.28 -7.94
N GLY A 298 -27.78 32.54 -6.84
CA GLY A 298 -27.34 31.15 -6.74
C GLY A 298 -25.86 31.00 -6.41
N LEU A 299 -25.26 29.88 -6.80
CA LEU A 299 -23.86 29.55 -6.52
C LEU A 299 -22.91 30.40 -7.38
N THR A 300 -22.15 31.33 -6.78
CA THR A 300 -21.25 32.25 -7.50
C THR A 300 -19.80 32.12 -7.03
N ASN A 301 -18.86 32.35 -7.96
CA ASN A 301 -17.41 32.36 -7.70
C ASN A 301 -16.95 33.82 -7.50
N PRO A 302 -16.31 34.19 -6.37
CA PRO A 302 -15.91 35.58 -6.13
C PRO A 302 -14.86 36.05 -7.16
N SER A 303 -15.08 37.24 -7.73
CA SER A 303 -14.14 37.87 -8.67
C SER A 303 -13.18 38.81 -7.95
N GLN A 304 -12.03 39.12 -8.57
CA GLN A 304 -10.96 39.98 -8.00
C GLN A 304 -11.41 41.39 -7.56
N GLY A 305 -12.63 41.82 -7.90
CA GLY A 305 -13.21 43.11 -7.50
C GLY A 305 -14.25 43.06 -6.37
N ASP A 306 -14.46 41.90 -5.74
CA ASP A 306 -15.47 41.75 -4.69
C ASP A 306 -14.96 42.29 -3.34
N PRO A 307 -15.68 43.21 -2.66
CA PRO A 307 -15.22 43.87 -1.42
C PRO A 307 -15.16 42.96 -0.17
N PHE A 308 -15.41 41.66 -0.29
CA PHE A 308 -15.43 40.74 0.85
C PHE A 308 -14.13 39.95 0.98
N VAL A 309 -13.44 40.15 2.10
CA VAL A 309 -12.31 39.30 2.51
C VAL A 309 -12.88 37.99 3.07
N VAL A 310 -12.72 36.89 2.35
CA VAL A 310 -13.02 35.55 2.87
C VAL A 310 -11.80 35.06 3.66
N SER A 311 -11.88 35.16 4.98
CA SER A 311 -10.92 34.56 5.91
C SER A 311 -11.14 33.04 5.97
N TYR A 312 -10.15 32.26 5.56
CA TYR A 312 -10.06 30.86 5.99
C TYR A 312 -9.33 30.83 7.30
N ASP A 313 -10.07 30.79 8.40
CA ASP A 313 -9.53 30.62 9.73
C ASP A 313 -9.08 29.15 9.88
N CYS A 314 -7.89 28.86 9.34
CA CYS A 314 -7.16 27.65 9.66
C CYS A 314 -6.38 27.94 10.94
N PRO A 315 -6.55 27.18 12.03
CA PRO A 315 -5.91 27.50 13.30
C PRO A 315 -4.42 27.16 13.21
N SER A 316 -3.64 28.04 12.59
CA SER A 316 -2.19 28.09 12.75
C SER A 316 -1.88 29.27 13.65
N SER A 317 -1.39 28.93 14.84
CA SER A 317 -0.81 29.81 15.86
C SER A 317 -0.24 31.13 15.33
N GLU A 318 -0.77 32.22 15.88
CA GLU A 318 -0.15 33.51 16.19
C GLU A 318 1.10 33.91 15.39
N HIS A 319 0.98 34.94 14.56
CA HIS A 319 1.81 36.15 14.66
C HIS A 319 1.19 37.26 13.82
N SER A 320 0.34 38.05 14.46
CA SER A 320 -0.08 39.37 14.00
C SER A 320 1.10 40.33 13.99
N ALA A 321 1.40 40.92 12.84
CA ALA A 321 2.13 42.18 12.74
C ALA A 321 1.28 43.17 11.93
N GLN A 322 0.68 44.11 12.67
CA GLN A 322 0.03 45.32 12.19
C GLN A 322 0.93 46.10 11.23
N LEU A 323 0.34 46.65 10.17
CA LEU A 323 0.71 47.97 9.67
C LEU A 323 -0.55 48.83 9.64
N ALA A 324 -0.52 49.87 10.46
CA ALA A 324 -1.49 50.95 10.50
C ALA A 324 -1.07 52.06 9.53
N ALA A 325 -2.08 52.73 8.97
CA ALA A 325 -2.09 53.93 8.13
C ALA A 325 -1.54 53.78 6.69
#